data_AF-A0AAN9EXY9-F1
#
_entry.id   AF-A0AAN9EXY9-F1
#
_cell.length_a   1.000
_cell.length_b   1.000
_cell.length_c   1.000
_cell.angle_alpha   90.00
_cell.angle_beta   90.00
_cell.angle_gamma   90.00
#
_symmetry.space_group_name_H-M   'P 1'
#
loop_
_entity.id
_entity.type
_entity.pdbx_description
1 polymer ?
#
loop_
_entity_poly.entity_id
_entity_poly.type
_entity_poly.pdbx_seq_one_letter_code
_entity_poly.pdbx_strand_id
1 'polypeptide(L)'
;MRRNSLSVSFLLLQILLLSCIHFTPTQSSDENGDDDLVDQICKKTPFYDLCSSILKSNPLTPKNDPKGMALIMVNDILANATDTLNYIQELIKQTTDQNLEQQLAFCAELYIPVVKYILPQAADAINQGRFGFASYCIMDAQKEVTSCDKKFSGSTQSPLGDRNGLIQKLVEVAAAIVKLLLG
;
A
#
# COMPACT_ATOMS: atom_id res chain seq x y z
N MET A 1 -59.35 -3.86 -53.89
CA MET A 1 -58.25 -4.15 -52.94
C MET A 1 -57.66 -2.83 -52.45
N ARG A 2 -58.14 -2.31 -51.31
CA ARG A 2 -57.57 -1.16 -50.61
C ARG A 2 -57.51 -1.58 -49.15
N ARG A 3 -56.35 -2.08 -48.72
CA ARG A 3 -56.11 -2.53 -47.35
C ARG A 3 -54.69 -2.14 -46.96
N ASN A 4 -54.59 -1.50 -45.80
CA ASN A 4 -53.44 -1.46 -44.91
C ASN A 4 -52.24 -0.52 -45.14
N SER A 5 -52.21 0.38 -46.12
CA SER A 5 -51.06 1.31 -46.21
C SER A 5 -50.98 2.32 -45.04
N LEU A 6 -52.12 2.81 -44.54
CA LEU A 6 -52.15 3.78 -43.42
C LEU A 6 -51.74 3.17 -42.07
N SER A 7 -51.99 1.87 -41.87
CA SER A 7 -51.63 1.18 -40.61
C SER A 7 -50.14 0.89 -40.52
N VAL A 8 -49.47 0.63 -41.64
CA VAL A 8 -48.03 0.34 -41.66
C VAL A 8 -47.22 1.61 -41.42
N SER A 9 -47.63 2.75 -41.99
CA SER A 9 -46.97 4.04 -41.74
C SER A 9 -47.05 4.48 -40.29
N PHE A 10 -48.18 4.23 -39.59
CA PHE A 10 -48.32 4.58 -38.18
C PHE A 10 -47.46 3.69 -37.26
N LEU A 11 -47.35 2.40 -37.58
CA LEU A 11 -46.50 1.45 -36.85
C LEU A 11 -45.00 1.76 -37.04
N LEU A 12 -44.58 2.15 -38.25
CA LEU A 12 -43.20 2.55 -38.54
C LEU A 12 -42.81 3.86 -37.82
N LEU A 13 -43.74 4.81 -37.70
CA LEU A 13 -43.50 6.07 -36.98
C LEU A 13 -43.34 5.85 -35.46
N GLN A 14 -44.09 4.91 -34.87
CA GLN A 14 -43.96 4.56 -33.46
C GLN A 14 -42.66 3.81 -33.15
N ILE A 15 -42.19 2.94 -34.05
CA ILE A 15 -40.91 2.22 -33.87
C ILE A 15 -39.70 3.18 -33.92
N LEU A 16 -39.73 4.21 -34.77
CA LEU A 16 -38.69 5.24 -34.86
C LEU A 16 -38.60 6.15 -33.61
N LEU A 17 -39.73 6.41 -32.96
CA LEU A 17 -39.78 7.19 -31.71
C LEU A 17 -39.29 6.39 -30.49
N LEU A 18 -39.43 5.07 -30.50
CA LEU A 18 -38.97 4.16 -29.43
C LEU A 18 -37.46 3.86 -29.50
N SER A 19 -36.83 3.94 -30.67
CA SER A 19 -35.37 3.77 -30.81
C SER A 19 -34.54 4.94 -30.26
N CYS A 20 -35.15 6.11 -30.00
CA CYS A 20 -34.46 7.26 -29.43
C CYS A 20 -34.37 7.24 -27.89
N ILE A 21 -35.03 6.29 -27.21
CA ILE A 21 -35.11 6.23 -25.74
C ILE A 21 -34.06 5.28 -25.12
N HIS A 22 -33.39 4.45 -25.94
CA HIS A 22 -32.40 3.47 -25.47
C HIS A 22 -30.94 3.80 -25.84
N PHE A 23 -30.64 5.09 -26.00
CA PHE A 23 -29.26 5.57 -26.05
C PHE A 23 -29.08 6.69 -25.04
N THR A 24 -29.28 6.37 -23.76
CA THR A 24 -28.52 7.08 -22.73
C THR A 24 -27.06 6.68 -22.95
N PRO A 25 -26.15 7.60 -23.30
CA PRO A 25 -24.75 7.34 -23.06
C PRO A 25 -24.68 7.06 -21.56
N THR A 26 -24.32 5.84 -21.17
CA THR A 26 -23.59 5.70 -19.92
C THR A 26 -22.42 6.65 -20.07
N GLN A 27 -22.49 7.80 -19.41
CA GLN A 27 -21.31 8.56 -19.08
C GLN A 27 -20.46 7.59 -18.26
N SER A 28 -19.61 6.80 -18.93
CA SER A 28 -18.30 6.57 -18.38
C SER A 28 -17.78 7.98 -18.16
N SER A 29 -17.70 8.37 -16.89
CA SER A 29 -16.89 9.50 -16.49
C SER A 29 -15.45 9.09 -16.75
N ASP A 30 -15.05 9.05 -18.02
CA ASP A 30 -13.65 9.09 -18.40
C ASP A 30 -13.19 10.53 -18.22
N GLU A 31 -12.13 10.64 -17.41
CA GLU A 31 -11.11 11.67 -17.55
C GLU A 31 -11.58 13.12 -17.33
N ASN A 32 -12.00 13.42 -16.11
CA ASN A 32 -11.60 14.72 -15.56
C ASN A 32 -10.13 14.62 -15.19
N GLY A 33 -9.29 15.51 -15.73
CA GLY A 33 -7.87 15.67 -15.38
C GLY A 33 -7.67 16.15 -13.95
N ASP A 34 -8.12 15.36 -12.99
CA ASP A 34 -7.61 15.32 -11.63
C ASP A 34 -6.52 14.25 -11.67
N ASP A 35 -5.26 14.65 -11.72
CA ASP A 35 -4.14 13.71 -11.62
C ASP A 35 -4.43 12.80 -10.41
N ASP A 36 -4.54 11.48 -10.63
CA ASP A 36 -4.78 10.50 -9.57
C ASP A 36 -3.85 10.82 -8.38
N LEU A 37 -4.40 11.24 -7.23
CA LEU A 37 -3.58 11.70 -6.11
C LEU A 37 -2.58 10.62 -5.68
N VAL A 38 -2.94 9.34 -5.82
CA VAL A 38 -2.03 8.21 -5.62
C VAL A 38 -0.83 8.33 -6.55
N ASP A 39 -1.06 8.56 -7.84
CA ASP A 39 0.00 8.75 -8.83
C ASP A 39 0.87 9.97 -8.52
N GLN A 40 0.27 11.11 -8.15
CA GLN A 40 1.01 12.32 -7.76
C GLN A 40 1.92 12.08 -6.56
N ILE A 41 1.42 11.38 -5.55
CA ILE A 41 2.18 11.05 -4.34
C ILE A 41 3.28 10.05 -4.66
N CYS A 42 2.96 8.95 -5.33
CA CYS A 42 3.94 7.90 -5.64
C CYS A 42 5.05 8.39 -6.57
N LYS A 43 4.79 9.38 -7.45
CA LYS A 43 5.84 10.04 -8.24
C LYS A 43 6.86 10.80 -7.39
N LYS A 44 6.50 11.17 -6.15
CA LYS A 44 7.36 11.86 -5.19
C LYS A 44 7.99 10.90 -4.16
N THR A 45 7.75 9.60 -4.27
CA THR A 45 8.38 8.58 -3.42
C THR A 45 9.46 7.83 -4.20
N PRO A 46 10.45 7.22 -3.50
CA PRO A 46 11.18 6.11 -4.10
C PRO A 46 10.22 4.96 -4.43
N PHE A 47 10.63 4.03 -5.30
CA PHE A 47 9.85 2.82 -5.64
C PHE A 47 8.38 3.09 -6.04
N TYR A 48 8.18 3.93 -7.08
CA TYR A 48 6.85 4.27 -7.59
C TYR A 48 5.91 3.06 -7.73
N ASP A 49 6.38 1.97 -8.35
CA ASP A 49 5.54 0.78 -8.59
C ASP A 49 5.08 0.13 -7.29
N LEU A 50 5.93 0.11 -6.26
CA LEU A 50 5.60 -0.43 -4.94
C LEU A 50 4.52 0.44 -4.26
N CYS A 51 4.74 1.76 -4.23
CA CYS A 51 3.77 2.72 -3.70
C CYS A 51 2.41 2.58 -4.40
N SER A 52 2.44 2.60 -5.73
CA SER A 52 1.23 2.54 -6.57
C SER A 52 0.50 1.23 -6.37
N SER A 53 1.21 0.10 -6.33
CA SER A 53 0.61 -1.22 -6.11
C SER A 53 -0.11 -1.30 -4.77
N ILE A 54 0.51 -0.84 -3.68
CA ILE A 54 -0.09 -0.89 -2.34
C ILE A 54 -1.32 0.01 -2.27
N LEU A 55 -1.20 1.26 -2.70
CA LEU A 55 -2.31 2.22 -2.59
C LEU A 55 -3.46 1.88 -3.54
N LYS A 56 -3.21 1.43 -4.77
CA LYS A 56 -4.29 1.09 -5.71
C LYS A 56 -4.99 -0.23 -5.39
N SER A 57 -4.28 -1.20 -4.79
CA SER A 57 -4.87 -2.48 -4.40
C SER A 57 -5.66 -2.42 -3.09
N ASN A 58 -5.44 -1.39 -2.26
CA ASN A 58 -6.13 -1.24 -1.00
C ASN A 58 -7.50 -0.53 -1.21
N PRO A 59 -8.63 -1.21 -0.96
CA PRO A 59 -9.96 -0.63 -1.17
C PRO A 59 -10.30 0.51 -0.19
N LEU A 60 -9.51 0.67 0.88
CA LEU A 60 -9.64 1.74 1.86
C LEU A 60 -8.81 2.97 1.50
N THR A 61 -8.07 2.95 0.38
CA THR A 61 -7.28 4.10 -0.06
C THR A 61 -8.20 5.29 -0.34
N PRO A 62 -8.02 6.40 0.40
CA PRO A 62 -8.85 7.57 0.20
C PRO A 62 -8.41 8.29 -1.07
N LYS A 63 -9.38 8.75 -1.86
CA LYS A 63 -9.08 9.42 -3.14
C LYS A 63 -8.28 10.71 -2.96
N ASN A 64 -8.59 11.50 -1.92
CA ASN A 64 -8.09 12.86 -1.75
C ASN A 64 -7.46 13.13 -0.36
N ASP A 65 -6.87 12.11 0.27
CA ASP A 65 -6.29 12.24 1.61
C ASP A 65 -4.85 11.64 1.70
N PRO A 66 -3.82 12.47 1.50
CA PRO A 66 -2.42 12.04 1.62
C PRO A 66 -2.07 11.50 3.02
N LYS A 67 -2.75 11.97 4.08
CA LYS A 67 -2.55 11.48 5.45
C LYS A 67 -3.08 10.05 5.59
N GLY A 68 -4.26 9.76 5.04
CA GLY A 68 -4.79 8.40 5.00
C GLY A 68 -3.92 7.45 4.16
N MET A 69 -3.33 7.92 3.06
CA MET A 69 -2.36 7.13 2.29
C MET A 69 -1.07 6.83 3.10
N ALA A 70 -0.55 7.81 3.85
CA ALA A 70 0.58 7.58 4.74
C ALA A 70 0.27 6.54 5.82
N LEU A 71 -0.94 6.58 6.39
CA LEU A 71 -1.41 5.59 7.37
C LEU A 71 -1.49 4.18 6.77
N ILE A 72 -1.98 4.04 5.53
CA ILE A 72 -2.00 2.76 4.81
C ILE A 72 -0.60 2.20 4.65
N MET A 73 0.38 3.02 4.23
CA MET A 73 1.76 2.58 4.09
C MET A 73 2.36 2.12 5.43
N VAL A 74 2.12 2.84 6.53
CA VAL A 74 2.58 2.42 7.86
C VAL A 74 1.95 1.09 8.30
N ASN A 75 0.66 0.90 8.03
CA ASN A 75 -0.01 -0.36 8.34
C ASN A 75 0.50 -1.54 7.49
N ASP A 76 0.86 -1.28 6.22
CA ASP A 76 1.48 -2.28 5.36
C ASP A 76 2.87 -2.70 5.87
N ILE A 77 3.69 -1.74 6.31
CA ILE A 77 4.96 -2.01 6.99
C ILE A 77 4.73 -2.86 8.25
N LEU A 78 3.73 -2.50 9.08
CA LEU A 78 3.42 -3.23 10.30
C LEU A 78 3.00 -4.68 10.02
N ALA A 79 2.18 -4.90 8.98
CA ALA A 79 1.79 -6.24 8.58
C ALA A 79 3.01 -7.08 8.16
N ASN A 80 3.86 -6.53 7.29
CA ASN A 80 5.07 -7.22 6.82
C ASN A 80 6.09 -7.47 7.95
N ALA A 81 6.26 -6.51 8.86
CA ALA A 81 7.13 -6.66 10.03
C ALA A 81 6.59 -7.70 11.02
N THR A 82 5.27 -7.78 11.20
CA THR A 82 4.62 -8.80 12.04
C THR A 82 4.81 -10.19 11.45
N ASP A 83 4.57 -10.35 10.15
CA ASP A 83 4.78 -11.62 9.46
C ASP A 83 6.25 -12.06 9.52
N THR A 84 7.18 -11.11 9.35
CA THR A 84 8.62 -11.37 9.45
C THR A 84 9.04 -11.78 10.86
N LEU A 85 8.50 -11.13 11.91
CA LEU A 85 8.74 -11.54 13.29
C LEU A 85 8.25 -12.96 13.57
N ASN A 86 7.05 -13.31 13.09
CA ASN A 86 6.51 -14.66 13.23
C ASN A 86 7.40 -15.69 12.49
N TYR A 87 7.85 -15.35 11.29
CA TYR A 87 8.75 -16.18 10.51
C TYR A 87 10.10 -16.40 11.21
N ILE A 88 10.69 -15.36 11.80
CA ILE A 88 11.91 -15.45 12.61
C ILE A 88 11.70 -16.41 13.78
N GLN A 89 10.60 -16.25 14.53
CA GLN A 89 10.29 -17.11 15.68
C GLN A 89 10.10 -18.57 15.29
N GLU A 90 9.57 -18.83 14.10
CA GLU A 90 9.42 -20.20 13.59
C GLU A 90 10.77 -20.80 13.18
N LEU A 91 11.62 -20.04 12.50
CA LEU A 91 12.98 -20.49 12.17
C LEU A 91 13.81 -20.83 13.41
N ILE A 92 13.67 -20.05 14.50
CA ILE A 92 14.35 -20.31 15.77
C ILE A 92 13.96 -21.69 16.33
N LYS A 93 12.68 -22.08 16.25
CA LYS A 93 12.23 -23.40 16.74
C LYS A 93 12.74 -24.57 15.90
N GLN A 94 13.03 -24.33 14.62
CA GLN A 94 13.36 -25.36 13.65
C GLN A 94 14.88 -25.57 13.49
N THR A 95 15.67 -24.52 13.72
CA THR A 95 17.12 -24.59 13.52
C THR A 95 17.82 -25.37 14.64
N THR A 96 18.83 -26.15 14.27
CA THR A 96 19.81 -26.72 15.21
C THR A 96 21.18 -26.04 15.09
N ASP A 97 21.34 -25.11 14.14
CA ASP A 97 22.55 -24.29 13.99
C ASP A 97 22.50 -23.15 15.02
N GLN A 98 23.39 -23.24 16.01
CA GLN A 98 23.50 -22.28 17.11
C GLN A 98 23.86 -20.85 16.64
N ASN A 99 24.66 -20.72 15.58
CA ASN A 99 25.01 -19.40 15.04
C ASN A 99 23.78 -18.78 14.36
N LEU A 100 23.06 -19.57 13.56
CA LEU A 100 21.82 -19.13 12.95
C LEU A 100 20.77 -18.75 14.01
N GLU A 101 20.61 -19.57 15.06
CA GLU A 101 19.70 -19.29 16.17
C GLU A 101 20.02 -17.94 16.83
N GLN A 102 21.31 -17.66 17.10
CA GLN A 102 21.75 -16.38 17.68
C GLN A 102 21.49 -15.19 16.76
N GLN A 103 21.70 -15.33 15.45
CA GLN A 103 21.41 -14.27 14.48
C GLN A 103 19.90 -13.99 14.41
N LEU A 104 19.07 -15.04 14.41
CA LEU A 104 17.61 -14.93 14.39
C LEU A 104 17.06 -14.35 15.70
N ALA A 105 17.57 -14.77 16.86
CA ALA A 105 17.17 -14.24 18.16
C ALA A 105 17.46 -12.74 18.26
N PHE A 106 18.65 -12.31 17.80
CA PHE A 106 18.98 -10.89 17.69
C PHE A 106 17.97 -10.14 16.83
N CYS A 107 17.64 -10.66 15.65
CA CYS A 107 16.61 -10.05 14.81
C CYS A 107 15.24 -10.00 15.49
N ALA A 108 14.82 -11.04 16.20
CA ALA A 108 13.55 -11.05 16.92
C ALA A 108 13.50 -9.92 17.96
N GLU A 109 14.58 -9.70 18.71
CA GLU A 109 14.67 -8.61 19.69
C GLU A 109 14.50 -7.22 19.06
N LEU A 110 15.01 -7.01 17.84
CA LEU A 110 14.84 -5.75 17.10
C LEU A 110 13.43 -5.61 16.50
N TYR A 111 12.83 -6.69 16.01
CA TYR A 111 11.49 -6.66 15.41
C TYR A 111 10.35 -6.52 16.44
N ILE A 112 10.53 -7.04 17.66
CA ILE A 112 9.52 -6.95 18.73
C ILE A 112 9.08 -5.49 19.00
N PRO A 113 10.00 -4.53 19.28
CA PRO A 113 9.60 -3.14 19.51
C PRO A 113 9.07 -2.47 18.24
N VAL A 114 9.59 -2.83 17.05
CA VAL A 114 9.07 -2.34 15.76
C VAL A 114 7.58 -2.62 15.62
N VAL A 115 7.18 -3.86 15.88
CA VAL A 115 5.80 -4.33 15.78
C VAL A 115 4.93 -3.83 16.93
N LYS A 116 5.40 -3.93 18.17
CA LYS A 116 4.57 -3.66 19.36
C LYS A 116 4.39 -2.17 19.65
N TYR A 117 5.37 -1.34 19.30
CA TYR A 117 5.42 0.04 19.78
C TYR A 117 5.68 1.04 18.65
N ILE A 118 6.77 0.87 17.88
CA ILE A 118 7.27 1.92 16.97
C ILE A 118 6.27 2.20 15.83
N LEU A 119 5.85 1.17 15.09
CA LEU A 119 4.92 1.35 13.97
C LEU A 119 3.49 1.73 14.42
N PRO A 120 2.93 1.15 15.51
CA PRO A 120 1.69 1.66 16.10
C PRO A 120 1.77 3.13 16.52
N GLN A 121 2.90 3.57 17.09
CA GLN A 121 3.13 4.98 17.43
C GLN A 121 3.23 5.87 16.19
N ALA A 122 3.84 5.39 15.11
CA ALA A 122 3.85 6.10 13.83
C ALA A 122 2.43 6.31 13.30
N ALA A 123 1.60 5.26 13.30
CA ALA A 123 0.21 5.32 12.87
C ALA A 123 -0.62 6.30 13.73
N ASP A 124 -0.48 6.24 15.06
CA ASP A 124 -1.11 7.19 15.98
C ASP A 124 -0.65 8.63 15.72
N ALA A 125 0.66 8.84 15.50
CA ALA A 125 1.22 10.14 15.19
C ALA A 125 0.67 10.71 13.87
N ILE A 126 0.52 9.89 12.83
CA ILE A 126 -0.13 10.29 11.56
C ILE A 126 -1.57 10.72 11.84
N ASN A 127 -2.33 9.92 12.58
CA ASN A 127 -3.72 10.24 12.94
C ASN A 127 -3.85 11.56 13.71
N GLN A 128 -2.89 11.88 14.56
CA GLN A 128 -2.86 13.12 15.34
C GLN A 128 -2.22 14.31 14.57
N GLY A 129 -1.75 14.11 13.34
CA GLY A 129 -1.06 15.15 12.57
C GLY A 129 0.35 15.47 13.07
N ARG A 130 0.93 14.63 13.93
CA ARG A 130 2.31 14.76 14.44
C ARG A 130 3.31 14.16 13.45
N PHE A 131 3.36 14.67 12.24
CA PHE A 131 4.12 14.07 11.14
C PHE A 131 5.63 14.00 11.40
N GLY A 132 6.20 14.92 12.18
CA GLY A 132 7.61 14.86 12.56
C GLY A 132 7.92 13.65 13.44
N PHE A 133 7.01 13.34 14.37
CA PHE A 133 7.14 12.15 15.23
C PHE A 133 6.85 10.87 14.44
N ALA A 134 5.88 10.89 13.52
CA ALA A 134 5.65 9.77 12.60
C ALA A 134 6.89 9.45 11.78
N SER A 135 7.53 10.46 11.19
CA SER A 135 8.77 10.30 10.43
C SER A 135 9.89 9.74 11.29
N TYR A 136 10.03 10.20 12.54
CA TYR A 136 10.99 9.64 13.48
C TYR A 136 10.77 8.14 13.72
N CYS A 137 9.54 7.73 14.05
CA CYS A 137 9.21 6.32 14.29
C CYS A 137 9.46 5.46 13.04
N ILE A 138 9.10 5.94 11.85
CA ILE A 138 9.34 5.22 10.58
C ILE A 138 10.85 5.02 10.35
N MET A 139 11.66 6.06 10.56
CA MET A 139 13.12 5.95 10.44
C MET A 139 13.75 5.06 11.52
N ASP A 140 13.16 5.02 12.71
CA ASP A 140 13.59 4.12 13.78
C ASP A 140 13.34 2.66 13.40
N ALA A 141 12.15 2.35 12.87
CA ALA A 141 11.86 1.04 12.31
C ALA A 141 12.84 0.64 11.20
N GLN A 142 13.23 1.58 10.33
CA GLN A 142 14.26 1.32 9.30
C GLN A 142 15.59 0.86 9.91
N LYS A 143 16.03 1.53 11.00
CA LYS A 143 17.30 1.23 11.66
C LYS A 143 17.31 -0.15 12.29
N GLU A 144 16.21 -0.54 12.92
CA GLU A 144 16.04 -1.87 13.50
C GLU A 144 16.11 -2.97 12.42
N VAL A 145 15.35 -2.80 11.33
CA VAL A 145 15.35 -3.74 10.20
C VAL A 145 16.73 -3.82 9.53
N THR A 146 17.40 -2.68 9.35
CA THR A 146 18.77 -2.62 8.79
C THR A 146 19.78 -3.30 9.71
N SER A 147 19.63 -3.15 11.03
CA SER A 147 20.52 -3.77 12.01
C SER A 147 20.34 -5.30 12.03
N CYS A 148 19.10 -5.77 11.91
CA CYS A 148 18.83 -7.20 11.71
C CYS A 148 19.48 -7.71 10.43
N ASP A 149 19.33 -7.01 9.31
CA ASP A 149 19.88 -7.45 8.03
C ASP A 149 21.42 -7.53 8.05
N LYS A 150 22.06 -6.55 8.69
CA LYS A 150 23.51 -6.53 8.90
C LYS A 150 24.03 -7.68 9.74
N LYS A 151 23.19 -8.30 10.59
CA LYS A 151 23.57 -9.46 11.39
C LYS A 151 23.92 -10.68 10.52
N PHE A 152 23.45 -10.70 9.27
CA PHE A 152 23.76 -11.73 8.27
C PHE A 152 24.84 -11.30 7.27
N SER A 153 25.45 -10.12 7.43
CA SER A 153 26.54 -9.67 6.56
C SER A 153 27.75 -10.59 6.73
N GLY A 154 28.01 -11.43 5.72
CA GLY A 154 29.04 -12.48 5.76
C GLY A 154 28.50 -13.90 5.61
N SER A 155 27.18 -14.09 5.72
CA SER A 155 26.50 -15.34 5.39
C SER A 155 26.16 -15.37 3.89
N THR A 156 26.39 -16.50 3.23
CA THR A 156 26.06 -16.66 1.80
C THR A 156 24.56 -16.69 1.53
N GLN A 157 23.73 -16.91 2.55
CA GLN A 157 22.28 -16.88 2.44
C GLN A 157 21.63 -16.42 3.74
N SER A 158 21.06 -15.21 3.74
CA SER A 158 20.21 -14.73 4.83
C SER A 158 18.78 -15.23 4.60
N PRO A 159 18.16 -15.97 5.53
CA PRO A 159 16.75 -16.36 5.39
C PRO A 159 15.79 -15.16 5.46
N LEU A 160 16.28 -13.97 5.85
CA LEU A 160 15.49 -12.76 6.02
C LEU A 160 15.73 -11.71 4.93
N GLY A 161 16.67 -11.93 3.99
CA GLY A 161 17.12 -10.89 3.05
C GLY A 161 15.98 -10.25 2.25
N ASP A 162 15.13 -11.06 1.61
CA ASP A 162 14.01 -10.54 0.82
C ASP A 162 12.96 -9.82 1.68
N ARG A 163 12.69 -10.34 2.88
CA ARG A 163 11.72 -9.78 3.83
C ARG A 163 12.19 -8.43 4.37
N ASN A 164 13.44 -8.37 4.83
CA ASN A 164 14.08 -7.14 5.28
C ASN A 164 14.16 -6.12 4.15
N GLY A 165 14.54 -6.55 2.94
CA GLY A 165 14.64 -5.70 1.76
C GLY A 165 13.30 -5.10 1.35
N LEU A 166 12.20 -5.86 1.39
CA LEU A 166 10.86 -5.34 1.16
C LEU A 166 10.49 -4.29 2.21
N ILE A 167 10.66 -4.61 3.50
CA ILE A 167 10.32 -3.68 4.60
C ILE A 167 11.12 -2.38 4.51
N GLN A 168 12.42 -2.45 4.17
CA GLN A 168 13.25 -1.25 3.96
C GLN A 168 12.67 -0.36 2.85
N LYS A 169 12.27 -0.93 1.71
CA LYS A 169 11.63 -0.18 0.62
C LYS A 169 10.31 0.44 1.05
N LEU A 170 9.46 -0.32 1.76
CA LEU A 170 8.18 0.17 2.28
C LEU A 170 8.37 1.37 3.22
N VAL A 171 9.35 1.27 4.13
CA VAL A 171 9.71 2.33 5.07
C VAL A 171 10.20 3.59 4.34
N GLU A 172 11.02 3.45 3.30
CA GLU A 172 11.45 4.58 2.48
C GLU A 172 10.29 5.27 1.75
N VAL A 173 9.35 4.49 1.21
CA VAL A 173 8.11 5.03 0.62
C VAL A 173 7.31 5.79 1.67
N ALA A 174 7.02 5.19 2.82
CA ALA A 174 6.22 5.81 3.87
C ALA A 174 6.87 7.10 4.41
N ALA A 175 8.19 7.10 4.61
CA ALA A 175 8.94 8.27 5.03
C ALA A 175 8.83 9.42 4.00
N ALA A 176 8.91 9.10 2.71
CA ALA A 176 8.73 10.09 1.64
C ALA A 176 7.31 10.68 1.64
N ILE A 177 6.26 9.87 1.80
CA ILE A 177 4.88 10.37 1.88
C ILE A 177 4.70 11.26 3.13
N VAL A 178 5.16 10.80 4.30
CA VAL A 178 5.07 11.60 5.54
C VAL A 178 5.84 12.92 5.41
N LYS A 179 6.96 12.94 4.68
CA LYS A 179 7.71 14.17 4.41
C LYS A 179 6.90 15.18 3.58
N LEU A 180 6.05 14.74 2.65
CA LEU A 180 5.15 15.64 1.92
C LEU A 180 4.12 16.31 2.84
N LEU A 181 3.82 15.71 3.99
CA LEU A 181 2.89 16.25 4.99
C LEU A 181 3.53 17.26 5.95
N LEU A 182 4.86 17.37 5.96
CA LEU A 182 5.59 18.29 6.85
C LEU A 182 5.63 19.73 6.34
N GLY A 183 5.34 19.96 5.05
CA GLY A 183 5.53 21.24 4.37
C GLY A 183 6.88 21.36 3.69
#